data_AF-A0AA36CCN3-F1
#
_entry.id   AF-A0AA36CCN3-F1
#
_cell.length_a   1.000
_cell.length_b   1.000
_cell.length_c   1.000
_cell.angle_alpha   90.00
_cell.angle_beta   90.00
_cell.angle_gamma   90.00
#
_symmetry.space_group_name_H-M   'P 1'
#
loop_
_entity.id
_entity.type
_entity.pdbx_description
1 polymer ?
#
loop_
_entity_poly.entity_id
_entity_poly.type
_entity_poly.pdbx_seq_one_letter_code
_entity_poly.pdbx_strand_id
1 'polypeptide(L)'
;MSWRDDPRIKKLLEKATLENLLKPCFERVHEKDEIQKMESTLKYALDKYEENEESETEPLTDECLDALCEITMNHGKNHTPESLLTLSKLFIKVEDWRLACEVIWCSASLAIQEFITDRQLNVKLDTQGQKRAFTRALSHALGNQFSVFEMCHLSFYTNRYGGHDANAALVEAKDFIQKLRAINGMPHLLIATTEGTLYCYRIEHDGGECHLVRQHRIGK
;
A
#
# COMPACT_ATOMS: atom_id res chain seq x y z
N MET A 1 -19.93 -23.74 -5.04
CA MET A 1 -18.67 -24.50 -4.96
C MET A 1 -17.97 -24.00 -3.72
N SER A 2 -17.61 -24.86 -2.77
CA SER A 2 -16.94 -24.42 -1.54
C SER A 2 -15.55 -23.91 -1.91
N TRP A 3 -15.21 -22.68 -1.53
CA TRP A 3 -13.88 -22.11 -1.79
C TRP A 3 -12.77 -22.95 -1.12
N ARG A 4 -13.12 -23.81 -0.14
CA ARG A 4 -12.24 -24.81 0.49
C ARG A 4 -11.67 -25.83 -0.49
N ASP A 5 -12.40 -26.12 -1.55
CA ASP A 5 -11.95 -27.06 -2.59
C ASP A 5 -11.12 -26.37 -3.67
N ASP A 6 -10.94 -25.04 -3.57
CA ASP A 6 -10.13 -24.32 -4.53
C ASP A 6 -8.64 -24.61 -4.24
N PRO A 7 -7.95 -25.35 -5.13
CA PRO A 7 -6.55 -25.69 -4.94
C PRO A 7 -5.65 -24.45 -4.88
N ARG A 8 -6.13 -23.28 -5.33
CA ARG A 8 -5.47 -21.98 -5.22
C ARG A 8 -5.37 -21.50 -3.77
N ILE A 9 -6.47 -21.60 -3.01
CA ILE A 9 -6.54 -21.20 -1.60
C ILE A 9 -5.62 -22.09 -0.76
N LYS A 10 -5.71 -23.41 -0.95
CA LYS A 10 -4.89 -24.37 -0.19
C LYS A 10 -3.40 -24.15 -0.39
N LYS A 11 -2.99 -23.85 -1.63
CA LYS A 11 -1.61 -23.52 -1.97
C LYS A 11 -1.16 -22.18 -1.41
N LEU A 12 -2.10 -21.25 -1.21
CA LEU A 12 -1.85 -19.97 -0.56
C LEU A 12 -1.58 -20.16 0.93
N LEU A 13 -2.42 -20.94 1.62
CA LEU A 13 -2.24 -21.31 3.03
C LEU A 13 -0.90 -22.03 3.28
N GLU A 14 -0.50 -22.90 2.35
CA GLU A 14 0.77 -23.64 2.42
C GLU A 14 2.03 -22.76 2.17
N LYS A 15 1.90 -21.61 1.49
CA LYS A 15 3.04 -20.78 1.02
C LYS A 15 3.07 -19.34 1.52
N ALA A 16 1.97 -18.85 2.10
CA ALA A 16 1.81 -17.48 2.54
C ALA A 16 2.63 -17.21 3.82
N THR A 17 3.90 -16.85 3.64
CA THR A 17 4.60 -16.03 4.62
C THR A 17 4.40 -14.58 4.24
N LEU A 18 4.34 -13.68 5.22
CA LEU A 18 4.34 -12.24 4.95
C LEU A 18 5.60 -11.80 4.21
N GLU A 19 6.71 -12.49 4.47
CA GLU A 19 7.94 -12.30 3.72
C GLU A 19 7.76 -12.57 2.22
N ASN A 20 6.95 -13.55 1.82
CA ASN A 20 6.64 -13.81 0.41
C ASN A 20 5.59 -12.83 -0.16
N LEU A 21 4.56 -12.51 0.64
CA LEU A 21 3.44 -11.64 0.20
C LEU A 21 3.81 -10.16 0.13
N LEU A 22 4.80 -9.72 0.90
CA LEU A 22 5.05 -8.29 1.13
C LEU A 22 6.56 -7.95 1.24
N LYS A 23 7.46 -8.84 0.79
CA LYS A 23 8.93 -8.62 0.73
C LYS A 23 9.35 -7.21 0.32
N PRO A 24 8.82 -6.63 -0.78
CA PRO A 24 9.22 -5.30 -1.25
C PRO A 24 8.81 -4.17 -0.29
N CYS A 25 7.77 -4.40 0.51
CA CYS A 25 7.24 -3.42 1.47
C CYS A 25 7.95 -3.50 2.84
N PHE A 26 8.52 -4.66 3.19
CA PHE A 26 8.97 -4.95 4.56
C PHE A 26 10.46 -4.79 4.84
N GLU A 27 11.37 -4.92 3.86
CA GLU A 27 12.82 -4.90 4.14
C GLU A 27 13.37 -3.55 4.68
N ARG A 28 12.57 -2.48 4.75
CA ARG A 28 13.03 -1.16 5.22
C ARG A 28 12.20 -0.48 6.32
N VAL A 29 11.00 -0.99 6.64
CA VAL A 29 10.04 -0.25 7.48
C VAL A 29 9.75 -0.94 8.82
N HIS A 30 9.92 -2.26 8.92
CA HIS A 30 9.50 -3.03 10.09
C HIS A 30 10.68 -3.75 10.75
N GLU A 31 10.69 -3.78 12.08
CA GLU A 31 11.61 -4.59 12.87
C GLU A 31 11.21 -6.07 12.83
N LYS A 32 12.15 -6.98 13.15
CA LYS A 32 11.94 -8.44 13.01
C LYS A 32 10.80 -8.98 13.86
N ASP A 33 10.57 -8.41 15.03
CA ASP A 33 9.50 -8.73 15.96
C ASP A 33 8.12 -8.26 15.46
N GLU A 34 8.07 -7.12 14.78
CA GLU A 34 6.85 -6.64 14.12
C GLU A 34 6.41 -7.58 13.02
N ILE A 35 7.36 -8.04 12.19
CA ILE A 35 7.12 -9.02 11.12
C ILE A 35 6.54 -10.32 11.70
N GLN A 36 7.10 -10.83 12.80
CA GLN A 36 6.60 -12.05 13.45
C GLN A 36 5.17 -11.89 14.01
N LYS A 37 4.84 -10.72 14.56
CA LYS A 37 3.49 -10.42 15.06
C LYS A 37 2.48 -10.36 13.92
N MET A 38 2.87 -9.79 12.79
CA MET A 38 2.06 -9.79 11.58
C MET A 38 1.88 -11.21 11.06
N GLU A 39 2.92 -12.05 11.06
CA GLU A 39 2.82 -13.44 10.55
C GLU A 39 1.88 -14.27 11.39
N SER A 40 1.94 -14.11 12.71
CA SER A 40 1.04 -14.78 13.64
C SER A 40 -0.41 -14.33 13.44
N THR A 41 -0.62 -13.04 13.13
CA THR A 41 -1.96 -12.49 12.83
C THR A 41 -2.47 -13.02 11.48
N LEU A 42 -1.62 -13.09 10.45
CA LEU A 42 -1.96 -13.66 9.15
C LEU A 42 -2.38 -15.12 9.25
N LYS A 43 -1.60 -15.94 9.97
CA LYS A 43 -1.95 -17.35 10.21
C LYS A 43 -3.29 -17.46 10.91
N TYR A 44 -3.49 -16.71 12.00
CA TYR A 44 -4.76 -16.68 12.71
C TYR A 44 -5.95 -16.25 11.82
N ALA A 45 -5.77 -15.24 10.96
CA ALA A 45 -6.80 -14.78 10.04
C ALA A 45 -7.19 -15.85 9.01
N LEU A 46 -6.18 -16.55 8.49
CA LEU A 46 -6.34 -17.65 7.55
C LEU A 46 -7.00 -18.86 8.21
N ASP A 47 -6.58 -19.22 9.43
CA ASP A 47 -7.17 -20.30 10.24
C ASP A 47 -8.63 -20.00 10.62
N LYS A 48 -8.94 -18.76 11.02
CA LYS A 48 -10.33 -18.31 11.29
C LYS A 48 -11.21 -18.41 10.04
N TYR A 49 -10.63 -18.24 8.86
CA TYR A 49 -11.34 -18.42 7.60
C TYR A 49 -11.63 -19.91 7.32
N GLU A 50 -10.78 -20.84 7.77
CA GLU A 50 -11.07 -22.28 7.72
C GLU A 50 -12.27 -22.68 8.59
N GLU A 51 -12.45 -22.05 9.77
CA GLU A 51 -13.48 -22.45 10.76
C GLU A 51 -14.89 -21.89 10.49
N ASN A 52 -15.04 -20.74 9.81
CA ASN A 52 -16.33 -20.11 9.57
C ASN A 52 -17.04 -20.68 8.32
N GLU A 53 -17.68 -21.83 8.47
CA GLU A 53 -18.50 -22.49 7.44
C GLU A 53 -19.94 -21.94 7.34
N GLU A 54 -20.37 -21.14 8.33
CA GLU A 54 -21.77 -20.71 8.51
C GLU A 54 -22.01 -19.19 8.42
N SER A 55 -21.00 -18.35 8.20
CA SER A 55 -21.23 -16.90 8.08
C SER A 55 -21.83 -16.53 6.72
N GLU A 56 -22.85 -15.67 6.72
CA GLU A 56 -23.50 -15.06 5.53
C GLU A 56 -22.55 -14.16 4.69
N THR A 57 -21.25 -14.35 4.81
CA THR A 57 -20.24 -13.64 4.04
C THR A 57 -20.27 -14.11 2.58
N GLU A 58 -20.49 -13.17 1.65
CA GLU A 58 -20.42 -13.43 0.22
C GLU A 58 -19.10 -14.15 -0.15
N PRO A 59 -19.15 -15.13 -1.08
CA PRO A 59 -17.94 -15.82 -1.51
C PRO A 59 -16.88 -14.85 -2.05
N LEU A 60 -15.61 -15.25 -1.93
CA LEU A 60 -14.51 -14.59 -2.60
C LEU A 60 -14.80 -14.50 -4.10
N THR A 61 -14.65 -13.30 -4.67
CA THR A 61 -14.79 -13.13 -6.12
C THR A 61 -13.57 -13.75 -6.79
N ASP A 62 -13.75 -14.30 -8.00
CA ASP A 62 -12.63 -14.86 -8.78
C ASP A 62 -11.50 -13.83 -8.95
N GLU A 63 -11.82 -12.53 -9.07
CA GLU A 63 -10.85 -11.42 -9.11
C GLU A 63 -9.92 -11.39 -7.88
N CYS A 64 -10.45 -11.64 -6.67
CA CYS A 64 -9.64 -11.68 -5.46
C CYS A 64 -8.74 -12.92 -5.45
N LEU A 65 -9.26 -14.08 -5.86
CA LEU A 65 -8.52 -15.33 -5.93
C LEU A 65 -7.40 -15.30 -6.97
N ASP A 66 -7.65 -14.67 -8.12
CA ASP A 66 -6.67 -14.52 -9.19
C ASP A 66 -5.56 -13.55 -8.77
N ALA A 67 -5.89 -12.41 -8.17
CA ALA A 67 -4.88 -11.48 -7.64
C ALA A 67 -4.03 -12.15 -6.55
N LEU A 68 -4.66 -12.89 -5.65
CA LEU A 68 -3.98 -13.68 -4.62
C LEU A 68 -3.02 -14.73 -5.21
N CYS A 69 -3.46 -15.42 -6.27
CA CYS A 69 -2.60 -16.35 -7.00
C CYS A 69 -1.43 -15.64 -7.67
N GLU A 70 -1.67 -14.53 -8.34
CA GLU A 70 -0.61 -13.74 -8.97
C GLU A 70 0.42 -13.28 -7.95
N ILE A 71 -0.02 -12.76 -6.80
CA ILE A 71 0.83 -12.29 -5.70
C ILE A 71 1.66 -13.44 -5.11
N THR A 72 1.05 -14.62 -4.92
CA THR A 72 1.71 -15.73 -4.20
C THR A 72 2.54 -16.63 -5.12
N MET A 73 2.22 -16.69 -6.41
CA MET A 73 2.77 -17.66 -7.36
C MET A 73 3.78 -17.06 -8.34
N ASN A 74 3.74 -15.75 -8.61
CA ASN A 74 4.78 -15.09 -9.41
C ASN A 74 5.97 -14.73 -8.51
N HIS A 75 6.83 -15.72 -8.22
CA HIS A 75 8.11 -15.59 -7.50
C HIS A 75 9.17 -14.71 -8.22
N GLY A 76 8.78 -13.58 -8.82
CA GLY A 76 9.71 -12.74 -9.58
C GLY A 76 9.18 -11.41 -10.14
N LYS A 77 7.89 -11.08 -9.98
CA LYS A 77 7.39 -9.71 -10.26
C LYS A 77 7.17 -8.99 -8.94
N ASN A 78 7.69 -7.76 -8.82
CA ASN A 78 7.38 -6.90 -7.68
C ASN A 78 5.86 -6.70 -7.61
N HIS A 79 5.30 -6.75 -6.40
CA HIS A 79 3.91 -6.41 -6.16
C HIS A 79 3.61 -5.00 -6.68
N THR A 80 2.37 -4.76 -7.09
CA THR A 80 1.87 -3.42 -7.48
C THR A 80 0.97 -2.87 -6.38
N PRO A 81 0.77 -1.54 -6.29
CA PRO A 81 -0.20 -0.96 -5.36
C PRO A 81 -1.59 -1.57 -5.52
N GLU A 82 -2.05 -1.82 -6.74
CA GLU A 82 -3.35 -2.42 -7.02
C GLU A 82 -3.47 -3.86 -6.55
N SER A 83 -2.42 -4.67 -6.73
CA SER A 83 -2.44 -6.05 -6.23
C SER A 83 -2.55 -6.06 -4.71
N LEU A 84 -1.87 -5.14 -4.02
CA LEU A 84 -2.01 -4.96 -2.57
C LEU A 84 -3.43 -4.49 -2.18
N LEU A 85 -4.04 -3.54 -2.90
CA LEU A 85 -5.44 -3.16 -2.62
C LEU A 85 -6.43 -4.30 -2.85
N THR A 86 -6.13 -5.21 -3.77
CA THR A 86 -6.98 -6.37 -3.99
C THR A 86 -6.82 -7.39 -2.85
N LEU A 87 -5.61 -7.54 -2.32
CA LEU A 87 -5.34 -8.31 -1.11
C LEU A 87 -6.03 -7.70 0.13
N SER A 88 -6.07 -6.38 0.29
CA SER A 88 -6.78 -5.79 1.43
C SER A 88 -8.29 -5.98 1.37
N LYS A 89 -8.90 -6.03 0.16
CA LYS A 89 -10.32 -6.42 0.00
C LYS A 89 -10.59 -7.83 0.56
N LEU A 90 -9.67 -8.79 0.38
CA LEU A 90 -9.79 -10.11 1.00
C LEU A 90 -9.83 -9.96 2.53
N PHE A 91 -8.87 -9.25 3.11
CA PHE A 91 -8.80 -9.11 4.57
C PHE A 91 -10.03 -8.39 5.15
N ILE A 92 -10.60 -7.44 4.41
CA ILE A 92 -11.90 -6.84 4.75
C ILE A 92 -13.01 -7.90 4.73
N LYS A 93 -13.11 -8.74 3.69
CA LYS A 93 -14.14 -9.77 3.58
C LYS A 93 -14.10 -10.80 4.71
N VAL A 94 -12.90 -11.17 5.18
CA VAL A 94 -12.72 -12.15 6.26
C VAL A 94 -12.73 -11.51 7.66
N GLU A 95 -13.05 -10.22 7.72
CA GLU A 95 -13.10 -9.41 8.95
C GLU A 95 -11.78 -9.30 9.71
N ASP A 96 -10.64 -9.42 9.02
CA ASP A 96 -9.34 -9.05 9.57
C ASP A 96 -9.00 -7.61 9.21
N TRP A 97 -9.54 -6.69 10.01
CA TRP A 97 -9.36 -5.26 9.82
C TRP A 97 -7.92 -4.81 10.02
N ARG A 98 -7.14 -5.52 10.84
CA ARG A 98 -5.76 -5.16 11.16
C ARG A 98 -4.89 -5.40 9.94
N LEU A 99 -4.97 -6.59 9.34
CA LEU A 99 -4.25 -6.91 8.11
C LEU A 99 -4.76 -6.09 6.92
N ALA A 100 -6.07 -5.86 6.83
CA ALA A 100 -6.62 -4.98 5.80
C ALA A 100 -5.99 -3.58 5.85
N CYS A 101 -5.95 -2.97 7.04
CA CYS A 101 -5.35 -1.65 7.25
C CYS A 101 -3.86 -1.65 6.89
N GLU A 102 -3.12 -2.65 7.33
CA GLU A 102 -1.69 -2.72 7.07
C GLU A 102 -1.36 -2.88 5.59
N VAL A 103 -2.12 -3.71 4.87
CA VAL A 103 -1.94 -3.88 3.42
C VAL A 103 -2.32 -2.61 2.66
N ILE A 104 -3.33 -1.86 3.13
CA ILE A 104 -3.67 -0.53 2.58
C ILE A 104 -2.50 0.45 2.76
N TRP A 105 -1.88 0.45 3.94
CA TRP A 105 -0.67 1.24 4.21
C TRP A 105 0.49 0.85 3.28
N CYS A 106 0.76 -0.45 3.11
CA CYS A 106 1.79 -0.94 2.21
C CYS A 106 1.53 -0.51 0.76
N SER A 107 0.28 -0.58 0.30
CA SER A 107 -0.12 -0.14 -1.04
C SER A 107 0.18 1.34 -1.28
N ALA A 108 -0.23 2.21 -0.36
CA ALA A 108 0.04 3.65 -0.47
C ALA A 108 1.55 3.97 -0.43
N SER A 109 2.30 3.25 0.42
CA SER A 109 3.76 3.40 0.51
C SER A 109 4.46 2.95 -0.77
N LEU A 110 4.02 1.84 -1.36
CA LEU A 110 4.54 1.32 -2.62
C LEU A 110 4.25 2.28 -3.78
N ALA A 111 3.06 2.88 -3.84
CA ALA A 111 2.73 3.88 -4.86
C ALA A 111 3.65 5.10 -4.83
N ILE A 112 4.10 5.52 -3.64
CA ILE A 112 5.11 6.57 -3.49
C ILE A 112 6.47 6.09 -4.03
N GLN A 113 6.86 4.85 -3.75
CA GLN A 113 8.11 4.28 -4.26
C GLN A 113 8.10 4.17 -5.78
N GLU A 114 7.02 3.68 -6.38
CA GLU A 114 6.83 3.65 -7.83
C GLU A 114 6.99 5.05 -8.44
N PHE A 115 6.31 6.04 -7.85
CA PHE A 115 6.43 7.44 -8.30
C PHE A 115 7.88 7.95 -8.28
N ILE A 116 8.62 7.66 -7.20
CA ILE A 116 10.04 8.04 -7.05
C ILE A 116 10.90 7.37 -8.11
N THR A 117 10.69 6.08 -8.35
CA THR A 117 11.42 5.30 -9.34
C THR A 117 11.13 5.77 -10.76
N ASP A 118 9.86 5.95 -11.12
CA ASP A 118 9.44 6.42 -12.46
C ASP A 118 10.01 7.81 -12.78
N ARG A 119 10.06 8.68 -11.77
CA ARG A 119 10.63 10.03 -11.86
C ARG A 119 12.14 10.07 -11.67
N GLN A 120 12.79 8.92 -11.41
CA GLN A 120 14.23 8.80 -11.16
C GLN A 120 14.73 9.77 -10.07
N LEU A 121 13.93 9.96 -9.02
CA LEU A 121 14.23 10.88 -7.93
C LEU A 121 15.26 10.27 -6.98
N ASN A 122 16.28 11.05 -6.62
CA ASN A 122 17.30 10.63 -5.66
C ASN A 122 16.88 10.97 -4.22
N VAL A 123 15.84 10.29 -3.73
CA VAL A 123 15.31 10.47 -2.36
C VAL A 123 15.11 9.12 -1.67
N LYS A 124 15.39 9.07 -0.37
CA LYS A 124 15.10 7.94 0.51
C LYS A 124 14.07 8.36 1.54
N LEU A 125 13.01 7.57 1.68
CA LEU A 125 11.88 7.82 2.57
C LEU A 125 11.74 6.69 3.58
N ASP A 126 12.55 6.74 4.63
CA ASP A 126 12.69 5.68 5.61
C ASP A 126 11.54 5.68 6.62
N THR A 127 11.00 6.85 6.97
CA THR A 127 9.93 6.98 7.96
C THR A 127 8.57 7.32 7.35
N GLN A 128 7.50 7.07 8.10
CA GLN A 128 6.12 7.44 7.74
C GLN A 128 5.99 8.96 7.58
N GLY A 129 6.57 9.72 8.52
CA GLY A 129 6.60 11.18 8.47
C GLY A 129 7.31 11.73 7.23
N GLN A 130 8.38 11.08 6.76
CA GLN A 130 9.04 11.45 5.50
C GLN A 130 8.14 11.18 4.29
N LYS A 131 7.41 10.05 4.25
CA LYS A 131 6.44 9.73 3.18
C LYS A 131 5.29 10.76 3.15
N ARG A 132 4.78 11.16 4.31
CA ARG A 132 3.78 12.23 4.42
C ARG A 132 4.33 13.58 3.98
N ALA A 133 5.54 13.95 4.40
CA ALA A 133 6.16 15.20 3.98
C ALA A 133 6.40 15.24 2.46
N PHE A 134 6.85 14.12 1.88
CA PHE A 134 7.01 13.98 0.44
C PHE A 134 5.69 14.17 -0.33
N THR A 135 4.63 13.46 0.07
CA THR A 135 3.32 13.59 -0.58
C THR A 135 2.72 14.98 -0.39
N ARG A 136 2.92 15.61 0.78
CA ARG A 136 2.52 16.99 1.03
C ARG A 136 3.26 17.99 0.14
N ALA A 137 4.54 17.73 -0.13
CA ALA A 137 5.34 18.54 -1.04
C ALA A 137 4.77 18.49 -2.46
N LEU A 138 4.32 17.32 -2.93
CA LEU A 138 3.60 17.19 -4.20
C LEU A 138 2.24 17.93 -4.16
N SER A 139 1.43 17.67 -3.14
CA SER A 139 0.13 18.33 -2.95
C SER A 139 -0.29 18.29 -1.48
N HIS A 140 -0.79 19.42 -0.96
CA HIS A 140 -1.32 19.47 0.40
C HIS A 140 -2.46 18.47 0.60
N ALA A 141 -3.30 18.27 -0.43
CA ALA A 141 -4.39 17.30 -0.38
C ALA A 141 -3.86 15.87 -0.25
N LEU A 142 -2.80 15.51 -0.99
CA LEU A 142 -2.16 14.19 -0.89
C LEU A 142 -1.52 13.97 0.49
N GLY A 143 -0.85 14.97 1.04
CA GLY A 143 -0.30 14.88 2.39
C GLY A 143 -1.35 14.69 3.48
N ASN A 144 -2.52 15.33 3.34
CA ASN A 144 -3.66 15.12 4.24
C ASN A 144 -4.23 13.71 4.07
N GLN A 145 -4.44 13.28 2.83
CA GLN A 145 -4.94 11.94 2.51
C GLN A 145 -4.02 10.85 3.06
N PHE A 146 -2.69 11.05 2.98
CA PHE A 146 -1.72 10.09 3.49
C PHE A 146 -1.83 9.83 5.00
N SER A 147 -2.36 10.79 5.77
CA SER A 147 -2.61 10.59 7.21
C SER A 147 -3.64 9.49 7.51
N VAL A 148 -4.54 9.19 6.57
CA VAL A 148 -5.45 8.04 6.66
C VAL A 148 -4.67 6.74 6.72
N PHE A 149 -3.60 6.63 5.92
CA PHE A 149 -2.77 5.43 5.86
C PHE A 149 -1.83 5.32 7.07
N GLU A 150 -1.34 6.45 7.61
CA GLU A 150 -0.62 6.47 8.89
C GLU A 150 -1.51 5.89 10.01
N MET A 151 -2.80 6.24 10.01
CA MET A 151 -3.77 5.67 10.95
C MET A 151 -4.07 4.20 10.70
N CYS A 152 -4.06 3.75 9.44
CA CYS A 152 -4.19 2.32 9.11
C CYS A 152 -3.03 1.52 9.70
N HIS A 153 -1.80 1.98 9.49
CA HIS A 153 -0.62 1.34 10.06
C HIS A 153 -0.65 1.34 11.59
N LEU A 154 -1.06 2.45 12.23
CA LEU A 154 -1.27 2.48 13.68
C LEU A 154 -2.36 1.50 14.14
N SER A 155 -3.43 1.37 13.35
CA SER A 155 -4.55 0.46 13.66
C SER A 155 -4.12 -1.00 13.65
N PHE A 156 -3.13 -1.38 12.84
CA PHE A 156 -2.57 -2.73 12.90
C PHE A 156 -2.11 -3.11 14.32
N TYR A 157 -1.53 -2.17 15.08
CA TYR A 157 -1.07 -2.41 16.45
C TYR A 157 -2.13 -2.17 17.52
N THR A 158 -3.01 -1.19 17.28
CA THR A 158 -3.95 -0.68 18.30
C THR A 158 -5.37 -1.23 18.15
N ASN A 159 -5.66 -1.91 17.04
CA ASN A 159 -6.98 -2.42 16.69
C ASN A 159 -8.08 -1.34 16.75
N ARG A 160 -7.78 -0.14 16.26
CA ARG A 160 -8.67 1.03 16.35
C ARG A 160 -9.70 1.10 15.23
N TYR A 161 -9.37 0.62 14.04
CA TYR A 161 -10.23 0.67 12.86
C TYR A 161 -11.10 -0.58 12.78
N GLY A 162 -12.40 -0.37 12.55
CA GLY A 162 -13.33 -1.43 12.20
C GLY A 162 -13.54 -1.56 10.70
N GLY A 163 -14.48 -2.39 10.28
CA GLY A 163 -14.80 -2.62 8.87
C GLY A 163 -15.20 -1.35 8.10
N HIS A 164 -15.92 -0.41 8.74
CA HIS A 164 -16.26 0.88 8.11
C HIS A 164 -15.01 1.70 7.78
N ASP A 165 -14.09 1.83 8.74
CA ASP A 165 -12.85 2.59 8.58
C ASP A 165 -11.92 1.95 7.54
N ALA A 166 -11.79 0.62 7.56
CA ALA A 166 -10.98 -0.12 6.59
C ALA A 166 -11.51 0.04 5.15
N ASN A 167 -12.84 0.02 4.96
CA ASN A 167 -13.45 0.27 3.66
C ASN A 167 -13.26 1.72 3.19
N ALA A 168 -13.40 2.69 4.10
CA ALA A 168 -13.12 4.09 3.78
C ALA A 168 -11.65 4.29 3.37
N ALA A 169 -10.71 3.70 4.13
CA ALA A 169 -9.28 3.75 3.81
C ALA A 169 -8.94 3.08 2.48
N LEU A 170 -9.62 1.98 2.12
CA LEU A 170 -9.47 1.34 0.81
C LEU A 170 -9.89 2.28 -0.34
N VAL A 171 -10.99 3.01 -0.18
CA VAL A 171 -11.44 4.00 -1.18
C VAL A 171 -10.43 5.13 -1.30
N GLU A 172 -9.96 5.66 -0.16
CA GLU A 172 -8.93 6.70 -0.11
C GLU A 172 -7.63 6.25 -0.79
N ALA A 173 -7.20 5.00 -0.59
CA ALA A 173 -5.99 4.47 -1.21
C ALA A 173 -6.09 4.41 -2.75
N LYS A 174 -7.23 4.01 -3.29
CA LYS A 174 -7.45 3.99 -4.75
C LYS A 174 -7.33 5.40 -5.35
N ASP A 175 -8.01 6.37 -4.75
CA ASP A 175 -7.98 7.75 -5.19
C ASP A 175 -6.58 8.37 -5.05
N PHE A 176 -5.89 8.09 -3.94
CA PHE A 176 -4.51 8.52 -3.71
C PHE A 176 -3.55 8.02 -4.80
N ILE A 177 -3.63 6.73 -5.17
CA ILE A 177 -2.80 6.15 -6.25
C ILE A 177 -3.10 6.83 -7.59
N GLN A 178 -4.38 7.03 -7.92
CA GLN A 178 -4.78 7.72 -9.15
C GLN A 178 -4.26 9.15 -9.21
N LYS A 179 -4.34 9.89 -8.10
CA LYS A 179 -3.79 11.26 -8.01
C LYS A 179 -2.27 11.29 -8.18
N LEU A 180 -1.53 10.35 -7.58
CA LEU A 180 -0.08 10.25 -7.80
C LEU A 180 0.25 9.98 -9.27
N ARG A 181 -0.49 9.10 -9.93
CA ARG A 181 -0.31 8.81 -11.37
C ARG A 181 -0.64 10.02 -12.25
N ALA A 182 -1.71 10.75 -11.93
CA ALA A 182 -2.06 11.98 -12.63
C ALA A 182 -0.93 13.02 -12.52
N ILE A 183 -0.33 13.15 -11.33
CA ILE A 183 0.86 13.99 -11.15
C ILE A 183 2.01 13.48 -12.02
N ASN A 184 2.29 12.18 -12.01
CA ASN A 184 3.37 11.62 -12.83
C ASN A 184 3.20 11.90 -14.34
N GLY A 185 1.96 12.00 -14.82
CA GLY A 185 1.64 12.37 -16.21
C GLY A 185 1.79 13.85 -16.57
N MET A 186 2.00 14.75 -15.60
CA MET A 186 2.10 16.19 -15.86
C MET A 186 3.51 16.62 -16.34
N PRO A 187 3.61 17.64 -17.21
CA PRO A 187 4.88 18.21 -17.67
C PRO A 187 5.50 19.12 -16.58
N HIS A 188 6.27 18.52 -15.69
CA HIS A 188 6.99 19.23 -14.64
C HIS A 188 8.33 18.55 -14.36
N LEU A 189 9.30 19.32 -13.90
CA LEU A 189 10.58 18.83 -13.44
C LEU A 189 10.55 18.73 -11.91
N LEU A 190 10.64 17.50 -11.39
CA LEU A 190 10.86 17.26 -9.97
C LEU A 190 12.34 17.03 -9.73
N ILE A 191 12.91 17.73 -8.75
CA ILE A 191 14.26 17.48 -8.27
C ILE A 191 14.16 17.18 -6.78
N ALA A 192 14.47 15.95 -6.41
CA ALA A 192 14.64 15.57 -5.01
C ALA A 192 16.12 15.42 -4.71
N THR A 193 16.60 16.12 -3.67
CA THR A 193 18.00 16.06 -3.23
C THR A 193 18.19 15.04 -2.12
N THR A 194 19.44 14.55 -2.00
CA THR A 194 19.85 13.65 -0.90
C THR A 194 19.72 14.31 0.48
N GLU A 195 19.74 15.64 0.54
CA GLU A 195 19.52 16.43 1.75
C GLU A 195 18.02 16.54 2.13
N GLY A 196 17.14 15.85 1.40
CA GLY A 196 15.73 15.81 1.66
C GLY A 196 15.01 17.08 1.23
N THR A 197 15.42 17.73 0.14
CA THR A 197 14.65 18.86 -0.43
C THR A 197 13.99 18.44 -1.74
N LEU A 198 12.68 18.68 -1.87
CA LEU A 198 11.94 18.50 -3.11
C LEU A 198 11.65 19.86 -3.75
N TYR A 199 12.10 20.02 -4.98
CA TYR A 199 11.78 21.14 -5.85
C TYR A 199 10.83 20.67 -6.94
N CYS A 200 9.80 21.46 -7.20
CA CYS A 200 8.86 21.24 -8.28
C CYS A 200 8.88 22.45 -9.22
N TYR A 201 9.27 22.22 -10.47
CA TYR A 201 9.26 23.22 -11.52
C TYR A 201 8.21 22.88 -12.56
N ARG A 202 7.42 23.87 -12.99
CA ARG A 202 6.51 23.69 -14.13
C ARG A 202 7.30 23.83 -15.43
N ILE A 203 7.06 22.93 -16.38
CA ILE A 203 7.58 23.01 -17.74
C ILE A 203 6.43 23.45 -18.64
N GLU A 204 6.63 24.49 -19.44
CA GLU A 204 5.63 24.91 -20.43
C GLU A 204 5.58 23.93 -21.60
N HIS A 205 4.39 23.73 -22.16
CA HIS A 205 4.14 22.73 -23.21
C HIS A 205 5.00 22.93 -24.47
N ASP A 206 5.37 24.17 -24.77
CA ASP A 206 6.11 24.54 -25.97
C ASP A 206 7.64 24.60 -25.74
N GLY A 207 8.11 24.20 -24.55
CA GLY A 207 9.47 24.42 -24.08
C GLY A 207 9.72 25.86 -23.61
N GLY A 208 10.71 26.06 -22.74
CA GLY A 208 11.00 27.38 -22.17
C GLY A 208 11.67 27.34 -20.80
N GLU A 209 11.65 28.47 -20.10
CA GLU A 209 12.20 28.58 -18.75
C GLU A 209 11.37 27.77 -17.73
N CYS A 210 12.06 27.07 -16.83
CA CYS A 210 11.43 26.35 -15.74
C CYS A 210 11.09 27.32 -14.60
N HIS A 211 9.83 27.34 -14.17
CA HIS A 211 9.40 28.15 -13.03
C HIS A 211 9.27 27.30 -11.77
N LEU A 212 10.00 27.67 -10.70
CA LEU A 212 9.86 27.01 -9.40
C LEU A 212 8.45 27.25 -8.86
N VAL A 213 7.65 26.19 -8.80
CA VAL A 213 6.28 26.21 -8.26
C VAL A 213 6.32 26.01 -6.75
N ARG A 214 7.17 25.10 -6.28
CA ARG A 214 7.23 24.73 -4.87
C ARG A 214 8.59 24.19 -4.48
N GLN A 215 9.02 24.52 -3.27
CA GLN A 215 10.15 23.94 -2.58
C GLN A 215 9.69 23.44 -1.21
N HIS A 216 10.10 22.23 -0.82
CA HIS A 216 9.77 21.66 0.47
C HIS A 216 10.91 20.83 1.04
N ARG A 217 11.09 20.86 2.36
CA ARG A 217 12.08 20.02 3.06
C ARG A 217 11.37 18.82 3.68
N ILE A 218 11.73 17.63 3.22
CA ILE A 218 11.26 16.33 3.69
C ILE A 218 11.92 16.03 5.04
N GLY A 219 11.11 15.65 6.04
CA GLY A 219 11.60 15.18 7.34
C GLY A 219 11.89 16.25 8.40
N LYS A 220 11.38 17.48 8.24
CA LYS A 220 11.33 18.49 9.31
C LYS A 220 9.91 18.81 9.71
#